data_AF-Q6WUB0-F1
#
_entry.id   AF-Q6WUB0-F1
#
_cell.length_a   1.000
_cell.length_b   1.000
_cell.length_c   1.000
_cell.angle_alpha   90.00
_cell.angle_beta   90.00
_cell.angle_gamma   90.00
#
_symmetry.space_group_name_H-M   'P 1'
#
loop_
_entity.id
_entity.type
_entity.pdbx_description
1 polymer ?
#
loop_
_entity_poly.entity_id
_entity_poly.type
_entity_poly.pdbx_seq_one_letter_code
_entity_poly.pdbx_strand_id
1 'polypeptide(L)' 'MNFLSAVLTILSSFLITFLLMPSLIKYFRAKKEGQQIRKEGPTWHAKNPGTPTMGGLLFIFSAVVTILWVAAW' A
#
# COMPACT_ATOMS: atom_id res chain seq x y z
N MET A 1 -25.87 -6.70 -4.69
CA MET A 1 -24.52 -7.22 -4.36
C MET A 1 -24.72 -8.56 -3.69
N ASN A 2 -24.29 -9.64 -4.33
CA ASN A 2 -24.51 -10.98 -3.80
C ASN A 2 -23.57 -11.22 -2.62
N PHE A 3 -24.00 -11.97 -1.60
CA PHE A 3 -23.17 -12.25 -0.42
C PHE A 3 -21.81 -12.86 -0.80
N LEU A 4 -21.80 -13.78 -1.77
CA LEU A 4 -20.58 -14.38 -2.32
C LEU A 4 -19.65 -13.34 -2.97
N SER A 5 -20.20 -12.41 -3.76
CA SER A 5 -19.39 -11.35 -4.39
C SER A 5 -18.75 -10.42 -3.34
N ALA A 6 -19.45 -10.12 -2.24
CA ALA A 6 -18.89 -9.31 -1.16
C ALA A 6 -17.72 -10.02 -0.45
N VAL A 7 -17.87 -11.31 -0.15
CA VAL A 7 -16.81 -12.12 0.47
C VAL A 7 -15.60 -12.24 -0.45
N LEU A 8 -15.81 -12.46 -1.75
CA LEU A 8 -14.74 -12.51 -2.75
C LEU A 8 -13.97 -11.18 -2.83
N THR A 9 -14.67 -10.03 -2.91
CA THR A 9 -14.03 -8.71 -2.95
C THR A 9 -13.14 -8.46 -1.74
N ILE A 10 -13.63 -8.77 -0.53
CA ILE A 10 -12.88 -8.55 0.71
C ILE A 10 -11.64 -9.45 0.75
N LEU A 11 -11.80 -10.75 0.49
CA LEU A 11 -10.70 -11.71 0.53
C LEU A 11 -9.65 -11.43 -0.54
N SER A 12 -10.08 -11.15 -1.78
CA SER A 12 -9.16 -10.87 -2.90
C SER A 12 -8.36 -9.60 -2.66
N SER A 13 -9.01 -8.49 -2.30
CA SER A 13 -8.30 -7.23 -2.03
C SER A 13 -7.31 -7.34 -0.86
N PHE A 14 -7.68 -8.08 0.18
CA PHE A 14 -6.79 -8.35 1.30
C PHE A 14 -5.57 -9.18 0.87
N LEU A 15 -5.77 -10.29 0.15
CA LEU A 15 -4.68 -11.16 -0.30
C LEU A 15 -3.69 -10.43 -1.21
N ILE A 16 -4.20 -9.68 -2.19
CA ILE A 16 -3.38 -8.91 -3.14
C ILE A 16 -2.50 -7.91 -2.39
N THR A 17 -3.11 -7.14 -1.48
CA THR A 17 -2.40 -6.14 -0.67
C THR A 17 -1.36 -6.81 0.22
N PHE A 18 -1.71 -7.89 0.92
CA PHE A 18 -0.82 -8.58 1.85
C PHE A 18 0.42 -9.15 1.16
N LEU A 19 0.25 -9.77 -0.02
CA LEU A 19 1.35 -10.37 -0.77
C LEU A 19 2.26 -9.32 -1.41
N LEU A 20 1.71 -8.23 -1.93
CA LEU A 20 2.48 -7.20 -2.65
C LEU A 20 3.13 -6.17 -1.72
N MET A 21 2.60 -5.97 -0.50
CA MET A 21 3.13 -5.01 0.48
C MET A 21 4.65 -5.16 0.76
N PRO A 22 5.20 -6.36 1.07
CA PRO A 22 6.64 -6.49 1.34
C PRO A 22 7.53 -6.18 0.12
N SER A 23 7.06 -6.50 -1.09
CA SER A 23 7.78 -6.18 -2.33
C SER A 23 7.83 -4.67 -2.56
N LEU A 24 6.70 -4.00 -2.37
CA LEU A 24 6.57 -2.55 -2.51
C LEU A 24 7.45 -1.79 -1.50
N ILE A 25 7.48 -2.25 -0.24
CA ILE A 25 8.35 -1.66 0.80
C ILE A 25 9.82 -1.78 0.41
N LYS A 26 10.25 -2.95 -0.10
CA LYS A 26 11.62 -3.14 -0.59
C LYS A 26 11.94 -2.20 -1.75
N TYR A 27 11.02 -2.06 -2.71
CA TYR A 27 11.16 -1.17 -3.86
C TYR A 27 11.35 0.29 -3.44
N PHE A 28 10.48 0.82 -2.58
CA PHE A 28 10.58 2.22 -2.14
C PHE A 28 11.78 2.49 -1.24
N ARG A 29 12.19 1.50 -0.43
CA ARG A 29 13.41 1.59 0.36
C ARG A 29 14.65 1.65 -0.55
N ALA A 30 14.67 0.86 -1.63
CA ALA A 30 15.75 0.88 -2.62
C ALA A 30 15.84 2.23 -3.36
N LYS A 31 14.69 2.85 -3.64
CA LYS A 31 14.62 4.15 -4.32
C LYS A 31 14.95 5.35 -3.41
N LYS A 32 15.21 5.11 -2.12
CA LYS A 32 15.56 6.15 -1.11
C LYS A 32 14.54 7.28 -1.05
N GLU A 33 13.27 7.00 -1.32
CA GLU A 33 12.15 7.96 -1.17
C GLU A 33 11.72 8.07 0.30
N GLY A 34 12.71 8.21 1.18
CA GLY A 34 12.47 8.58 2.57
C GLY A 34 12.26 10.07 2.65
N GLN A 35 11.22 10.49 3.37
CA GLN A 35 10.98 11.89 3.71
C GLN A 35 12.30 12.56 4.16
N GLN A 36 12.72 13.61 3.45
CA GLN A 36 13.90 14.38 3.86
C GLN A 36 13.56 15.09 5.18
N ILE A 37 14.22 14.67 6.26
CA ILE A 37 14.07 15.33 7.55
C ILE A 37 14.71 16.71 7.43
N ARG A 38 13.88 17.77 7.49
CA ARG A 38 14.35 19.15 7.49
C ARG A 38 15.16 19.39 8.77
N LYS A 39 16.34 20.00 8.63
CA LYS A 39 17.27 20.27 9.74
C LYS A 39 16.72 21.27 10.78
N GLU A 40 15.67 22.00 10.45
CA GLU A 40 15.07 23.05 11.29
C GLU A 40 14.00 22.53 12.26
N GLY A 41 13.68 21.22 12.23
CA GLY A 41 12.61 20.63 13.03
C GLY A 41 13.05 20.16 14.43
N PRO A 42 12.10 20.00 15.38
CA PRO A 42 12.38 19.45 16.70
C PRO A 42 13.00 18.05 16.63
N THR A 43 13.97 17.75 17.51
CA THR A 43 14.74 16.49 17.51
C THR A 43 13.88 15.22 17.59
N TRP A 44 12.67 15.32 18.16
CA TRP A 44 11.72 14.20 18.24
C TRP A 44 11.01 13.86 16.92
N HIS A 45 10.96 14.78 15.94
CA HIS A 45 10.46 14.49 14.60
C HIS A 45 11.44 13.66 13.76
N ALA A 46 12.72 13.64 14.12
CA ALA A 46 13.75 12.89 13.40
C ALA A 46 13.71 11.37 13.67
N LYS A 47 12.73 10.88 14.45
CA LYS A 47 12.69 9.49 14.94
C LYS A 47 12.17 8.48 13.92
N ASN A 48 11.53 8.92 12.83
CA ASN A 48 11.05 8.04 11.75
C ASN A 48 11.67 8.37 10.37
N PRO A 49 13.01 8.36 10.19
CA PRO A 49 13.61 8.56 8.88
C PRO A 49 13.32 7.34 8.00
N GLY A 50 12.63 7.55 6.88
CA GLY A 50 12.58 6.57 5.81
C GLY A 50 11.37 5.62 5.80
N THR A 51 10.27 5.98 6.46
CA THR A 51 8.97 5.34 6.15
C THR A 51 8.56 5.75 4.72
N PRO A 52 8.42 4.80 3.79
CA PRO A 52 8.03 5.12 2.42
C PRO A 52 6.57 5.59 2.40
N THR A 53 6.34 6.84 1.99
CA THR A 53 5.00 7.46 1.96
C THR A 53 4.09 6.95 0.83
N MET A 54 4.54 5.98 0.02
CA MET A 54 3.84 5.50 -1.17
C MET A 54 2.98 4.23 -0.96
N GLY A 55 2.66 3.85 0.28
CA GLY A 55 1.77 2.71 0.56
C GLY A 55 0.36 2.86 -0.04
N GLY A 56 -0.14 4.09 -0.20
CA GLY A 56 -1.45 4.38 -0.81
C GLY A 56 -1.58 3.87 -2.25
N LEU A 57 -0.49 3.85 -3.01
CA LEU A 57 -0.48 3.42 -4.41
C LEU A 57 -0.86 1.94 -4.55
N LEU A 58 -0.42 1.12 -3.59
CA LEU A 58 -0.74 -0.31 -3.54
C LEU A 58 -2.22 -0.54 -3.27
N PHE A 59 -2.84 0.26 -2.39
CA PHE A 59 -4.27 0.15 -2.12
C PHE A 59 -5.10 0.51 -3.35
N ILE A 60 -4.74 1.57 -4.06
CA ILE A 60 -5.41 1.96 -5.31
C ILE A 60 -5.24 0.85 -6.36
N PHE A 61 -4.02 0.34 -6.54
CA PHE A 61 -3.75 -0.74 -7.47
C PHE A 61 -4.54 -2.01 -7.13
N SER A 62 -4.51 -2.44 -5.86
CA SER A 62 -5.25 -3.59 -5.36
C SER A 62 -6.76 -3.43 -5.54
N ALA A 63 -7.30 -2.23 -5.29
CA ALA A 63 -8.71 -1.93 -5.50
C ALA A 63 -9.10 -2.04 -6.98
N VAL A 64 -8.31 -1.46 -7.90
CA VAL A 64 -8.58 -1.54 -9.35
C VAL A 64 -8.55 -2.99 -9.83
N VAL A 65 -7.54 -3.77 -9.44
CA VAL A 65 -7.42 -5.19 -9.82
C VAL A 65 -8.60 -5.99 -9.28
N THR A 66 -8.99 -5.77 -8.02
CA THR A 66 -10.12 -6.47 -7.40
C THR A 66 -11.44 -6.11 -8.07
N ILE A 67 -11.64 -4.84 -8.42
CA ILE A 67 -12.85 -4.39 -9.14
C ILE A 67 -12.94 -5.05 -10.51
N LEU A 68 -11.85 -5.05 -11.29
CA LEU A 68 -11.84 -5.68 -12.61
C LEU A 68 -12.06 -7.20 -12.52
N TRP A 69 -11.46 -7.86 -11.53
CA TRP A 69 -11.64 -9.30 -11.29
C TRP A 69 -13.08 -9.66 -10.95
N VAL A 70 -13.67 -8.96 -9.97
CA VAL A 70 -15.04 -9.24 -9.51
C VAL A 70 -16.09 -8.78 -10.53
N ALA A 71 -15.81 -7.73 -11.32
CA ALA A 71 -16.72 -7.31 -12.39
C ALA A 71 -16.69 -8.23 -13.61
N ALA A 72 -15.59 -8.94 -13.84
CA ALA A 72 -15.48 -9.94 -14.91
C ALA A 72 -16.11 -11.31 -14.52
N TRP A 73 -16.40 -11.51 -13.24
CA TRP A 73 -17.01 -12.72 -12.67
C TRP A 73 -18.53 -12.57 -12.57
#